data_AF-A0A088EXK7-F1
#
_entry.id   AF-A0A088EXK7-F1
#
_cell.length_a   1.000
_cell.length_b   1.000
_cell.length_c   1.000
_cell.angle_alpha   90.00
_cell.angle_beta   90.00
_cell.angle_gamma   90.00
#
_symmetry.space_group_name_H-M   'P 1'
#
loop_
_entity.id
_entity.type
_entity.pdbx_description
1 polymer ?
#
loop_
_entity_poly.entity_id
_entity_poly.type
_entity_poly.pdbx_seq_one_letter_code
_entity_poly.pdbx_strand_id
1 'polypeptide(L)'
;MNQSKISALLTAVVVLLLSSCASKFHSITPEQLYYKSDQSDKEVILGYNYDLLSGKYKKEETKKNIKIVSLKIQNESDRDLIFGQNLHLCYANGSEVDILNIDQAFNALKQRPATYLWYLPLSILQLNITKTENGYTTDKTSIPVGLAIGPGIAFGNLAVASAANKKFRTNLVENNLIGRTIKKGETVFGLVGIMSSNYEGLQLKTNTRK
;
A
#
# COMPACT_ATOMS: atom_id res chain seq x y z
N MET A 1 -33.26 18.95 19.28
CA MET A 1 -32.50 18.41 18.12
C MET A 1 -33.41 17.39 17.42
N ASN A 2 -33.77 17.60 16.14
CA ASN A 2 -34.78 16.76 15.44
C ASN A 2 -34.32 15.29 15.34
N GLN A 3 -35.25 14.35 15.54
CA GLN A 3 -35.01 12.90 15.44
C GLN A 3 -34.36 12.49 14.10
N SER A 4 -34.70 13.16 13.00
CA SER A 4 -34.08 12.94 11.69
C SER A 4 -32.60 13.33 11.64
N LYS A 5 -32.17 14.34 12.40
CA LYS A 5 -30.76 14.77 12.47
C LYS A 5 -29.92 13.83 13.33
N ILE A 6 -30.52 13.22 14.36
CA ILE A 6 -29.86 12.24 15.24
C ILE A 6 -29.63 10.93 14.47
N SER A 7 -30.63 10.45 13.74
CA SER A 7 -30.52 9.27 12.88
C SER A 7 -29.43 9.45 11.81
N ALA A 8 -29.43 10.59 11.10
CA ALA A 8 -28.41 10.88 10.08
C ALA A 8 -26.98 10.92 10.65
N LEU A 9 -26.80 11.49 11.86
CA LEU A 9 -25.51 11.54 12.54
C LEU A 9 -25.01 10.13 12.92
N LEU A 10 -25.90 9.28 13.43
CA LEU A 10 -25.56 7.90 13.83
C LEU A 10 -25.17 7.05 12.62
N THR A 11 -25.91 7.19 11.52
CA THR A 11 -25.58 6.54 10.24
C THR A 11 -24.23 7.01 9.70
N ALA A 12 -23.93 8.32 9.76
CA ALA A 12 -22.64 8.85 9.33
C ALA A 12 -21.48 8.30 10.17
N VAL A 13 -21.65 8.19 11.49
CA VAL A 13 -20.64 7.58 12.38
C VAL A 13 -20.40 6.12 12.02
N VAL A 14 -21.45 5.31 11.83
CA VAL A 14 -21.29 3.89 11.46
C VAL A 14 -20.58 3.74 10.11
N VAL A 15 -20.91 4.56 9.11
CA VAL A 15 -20.24 4.54 7.80
C VAL A 15 -18.76 4.93 7.92
N LEU A 16 -18.43 5.93 8.75
CA LEU A 16 -17.04 6.30 9.03
C LEU A 16 -16.28 5.18 9.74
N LEU A 17 -16.90 4.47 10.69
CA LEU A 17 -16.29 3.33 11.37
C LEU A 17 -16.03 2.16 10.40
N LEU A 18 -16.95 1.85 9.49
CA LEU A 18 -16.82 0.73 8.55
C LEU A 18 -15.80 1.00 7.43
N SER A 19 -15.65 2.25 6.98
CA SER A 19 -14.69 2.63 5.94
C SER A 19 -13.23 2.63 6.40
N SER A 20 -13.02 2.48 7.70
CA SER A 20 -11.73 2.75 8.32
C SER A 20 -10.87 1.51 8.53
N CYS A 21 -11.36 0.30 8.27
CA CYS A 21 -10.66 -0.95 8.59
C CYS A 21 -9.29 -1.12 7.92
N ALA A 22 -8.42 -1.91 8.53
CA ALA A 22 -7.14 -2.30 7.97
C ALA A 22 -7.31 -3.12 6.70
N SER A 23 -6.46 -2.84 5.72
CA SER A 23 -6.36 -3.61 4.49
C SER A 23 -5.42 -4.79 4.69
N LYS A 24 -5.74 -5.95 4.12
CA LYS A 24 -4.73 -7.00 3.95
C LYS A 24 -3.73 -6.58 2.86
N PHE A 25 -2.54 -7.16 2.90
CA PHE A 25 -1.54 -7.03 1.83
C PHE A 25 -1.50 -8.31 1.00
N HIS A 26 -1.64 -8.16 -0.31
CA HIS A 26 -1.48 -9.22 -1.30
C HIS A 26 -0.04 -9.15 -1.82
N SER A 27 0.71 -10.25 -1.69
CA SER A 27 2.09 -10.29 -2.19
C SER A 27 2.09 -10.10 -3.70
N ILE A 28 3.06 -9.33 -4.17
CA ILE A 28 3.35 -9.25 -5.59
C ILE A 28 4.39 -10.32 -5.90
N THR A 29 4.12 -11.15 -6.90
CA THR A 29 5.08 -12.13 -7.43
C THR A 29 5.46 -11.68 -8.84
N PRO A 30 6.56 -10.92 -9.01
CA PRO A 30 6.97 -10.38 -10.31
C PRO A 30 7.00 -11.42 -11.43
N GLU A 31 7.56 -12.60 -11.16
CA GLU A 31 7.70 -13.69 -12.14
C GLU A 31 6.36 -14.21 -12.70
N GLN A 32 5.26 -14.00 -11.99
CA GLN A 32 3.92 -14.46 -12.39
C GLN A 32 3.11 -13.38 -13.13
N LEU A 33 3.65 -12.17 -13.28
CA LEU A 33 2.95 -11.08 -13.97
C LEU A 33 3.11 -11.20 -15.49
N TYR A 34 2.08 -10.77 -16.22
CA TYR A 34 2.17 -10.59 -17.66
C TYR A 34 2.81 -9.24 -17.97
N TYR A 35 3.91 -9.23 -18.71
CA TYR A 35 4.61 -8.01 -19.11
C TYR A 35 4.45 -7.74 -20.60
N LYS A 36 4.08 -6.51 -20.94
CA LYS A 36 4.33 -6.00 -22.29
C LYS A 36 5.79 -5.57 -22.35
N SER A 37 6.57 -6.25 -23.18
CA SER A 37 7.98 -5.94 -23.37
C SER A 37 8.13 -4.88 -24.45
N ASP A 38 9.00 -3.91 -24.19
CA ASP A 38 9.46 -2.95 -25.18
C ASP A 38 10.99 -2.97 -25.21
N GLN A 39 11.55 -2.82 -26.41
CA GLN A 39 13.00 -2.80 -26.58
C GLN A 39 13.48 -1.38 -26.31
N SER A 40 13.85 -1.13 -25.04
CA SER A 40 14.28 0.20 -24.58
C SER A 40 15.68 0.60 -25.06
N ASP A 41 16.57 -0.37 -25.29
CA ASP A 41 17.92 -0.17 -25.82
C ASP A 41 18.33 -1.42 -26.64
N LYS A 42 19.34 -1.33 -27.50
CA LYS A 42 19.85 -2.49 -28.27
C LYS A 42 20.40 -3.60 -27.37
N GLU A 43 20.75 -3.27 -26.13
CA GLU A 43 21.42 -4.16 -25.17
C GLU A 43 20.50 -4.73 -24.08
N VAL A 44 19.29 -4.17 -23.89
CA VAL A 44 18.39 -4.54 -22.78
C VAL A 44 16.93 -4.43 -23.18
N ILE A 45 16.17 -5.47 -22.84
CA ILE A 45 14.71 -5.51 -22.98
C ILE A 45 14.07 -5.25 -21.62
N LEU A 46 13.11 -4.32 -21.59
CA LEU A 46 12.35 -3.99 -20.39
C LEU A 46 10.88 -4.40 -20.57
N GLY A 47 10.35 -5.10 -19.57
CA GLY A 47 8.92 -5.17 -19.31
C GLY A 47 8.61 -4.52 -17.97
N TYR A 48 7.50 -3.79 -17.87
CA TYR A 48 7.09 -3.18 -16.60
C TYR A 48 5.59 -3.24 -16.37
N ASN A 49 5.19 -3.25 -15.10
CA ASN A 49 3.79 -3.18 -14.68
C ASN A 49 3.61 -2.20 -13.53
N TYR A 50 2.60 -1.36 -13.67
CA TYR A 50 2.10 -0.45 -12.64
C TYR A 50 0.90 -1.04 -11.89
N ASP A 51 0.40 -0.30 -10.89
CA ASP A 51 -0.89 -0.58 -10.24
C ASP A 51 -0.97 -1.95 -9.53
N LEU A 52 0.13 -2.33 -8.91
CA LEU A 52 0.32 -3.62 -8.26
C LEU A 52 -0.31 -3.70 -6.87
N LEU A 53 -0.51 -2.56 -6.20
CA LEU A 53 -1.07 -2.50 -4.86
C LEU A 53 -2.59 -2.39 -4.87
N SER A 54 -3.21 -2.78 -3.75
CA SER A 54 -4.66 -2.71 -3.55
C SER A 54 -5.01 -2.11 -2.18
N GLY A 55 -6.28 -1.73 -2.02
CA GLY A 55 -6.82 -1.22 -0.75
C GLY A 55 -6.07 0.00 -0.24
N LYS A 56 -5.67 -0.02 1.04
CA LYS A 56 -5.01 1.13 1.68
C LYS A 56 -3.62 1.42 1.12
N TYR A 57 -2.90 0.43 0.58
CA TYR A 57 -1.58 0.65 -0.02
C TYR A 57 -1.70 1.45 -1.32
N LYS A 58 -2.65 1.09 -2.21
CA LYS A 58 -2.94 1.86 -3.43
C LYS A 58 -3.38 3.30 -3.12
N LYS A 59 -4.13 3.48 -2.02
CA LYS A 59 -4.52 4.80 -1.54
C LYS A 59 -3.30 5.64 -1.13
N GLU A 60 -2.34 5.06 -0.41
CA GLU A 60 -1.11 5.78 -0.04
C GLU A 60 -0.21 6.04 -1.25
N GLU A 61 -0.10 5.13 -2.22
CA GLU A 61 0.60 5.38 -3.50
C GLU A 61 0.08 6.64 -4.19
N THR A 62 -1.25 6.71 -4.35
CA THR A 62 -1.91 7.86 -4.98
C THR A 62 -1.73 9.13 -4.16
N LYS A 63 -1.89 9.05 -2.84
CA LYS A 63 -1.76 10.20 -1.93
C LYS A 63 -0.33 10.74 -1.86
N LYS A 64 0.66 9.90 -2.09
CA LYS A 64 2.09 10.23 -1.94
C LYS A 64 2.82 10.43 -3.26
N ASN A 65 2.15 10.24 -4.40
CA ASN A 65 2.76 10.25 -5.72
C ASN A 65 3.94 9.27 -5.81
N ILE A 66 3.75 8.08 -5.23
CA ILE A 66 4.73 7.00 -5.27
C ILE A 66 4.08 5.81 -5.96
N LYS A 67 4.82 5.14 -6.83
CA LYS A 67 4.39 3.91 -7.50
C LYS A 67 5.36 2.80 -7.21
N ILE A 68 4.86 1.64 -6.81
CA ILE A 68 5.59 0.38 -6.88
C ILE A 68 5.41 -0.18 -8.28
N VAL A 69 6.53 -0.35 -8.97
CA VAL A 69 6.59 -0.87 -10.33
C VAL A 69 7.31 -2.21 -10.30
N SER A 70 6.75 -3.17 -11.00
CA SER A 70 7.43 -4.43 -11.22
C SER A 70 8.16 -4.39 -12.55
N LEU A 71 9.41 -4.81 -12.56
CA LEU A 71 10.25 -4.83 -13.75
C LEU A 71 10.62 -6.27 -14.09
N LYS A 72 10.61 -6.57 -15.38
CA LYS A 72 11.27 -7.70 -16.03
C LYS A 72 12.40 -7.13 -16.86
N ILE A 73 13.63 -7.49 -16.53
CA ILE A 73 14.83 -6.98 -17.21
C ILE A 73 15.57 -8.17 -17.82
N GLN A 74 15.79 -8.13 -19.13
CA GLN A 74 16.62 -9.10 -19.83
C GLN A 74 17.87 -8.41 -20.35
N ASN A 75 19.03 -8.90 -19.91
CA ASN A 75 20.34 -8.39 -20.33
C ASN A 75 20.79 -9.13 -21.60
N GLU A 76 20.71 -8.46 -22.75
CA GLU A 76 21.18 -8.98 -24.04
C GLU A 76 22.58 -8.46 -24.41
N SER A 77 23.22 -7.69 -23.52
CA SER A 77 24.57 -7.19 -23.72
C SER A 77 25.62 -8.29 -23.56
N ASP A 78 26.87 -7.97 -23.86
CA ASP A 78 28.01 -8.86 -23.70
C ASP A 78 28.70 -8.77 -22.32
N ARG A 79 28.13 -8.01 -21.38
CA ARG A 79 28.67 -7.77 -20.05
C ARG A 79 27.61 -7.86 -18.96
N ASP A 80 28.07 -7.92 -17.71
CA ASP A 80 27.19 -7.84 -16.56
C ASP A 80 26.72 -6.39 -16.33
N LEU A 81 25.45 -6.25 -15.97
CA LEU A 81 24.80 -4.97 -15.66
C LEU A 81 24.41 -4.94 -14.18
N ILE A 82 24.45 -3.77 -13.56
CA ILE A 82 24.08 -3.54 -12.17
C ILE A 82 23.01 -2.44 -12.17
N PHE A 83 21.80 -2.82 -11.78
CA PHE A 83 20.65 -1.91 -11.76
C PHE A 83 20.85 -0.81 -10.71
N GLY A 84 20.73 0.45 -11.13
CA GLY A 84 21.01 1.63 -10.32
C GLY A 84 22.48 2.10 -10.36
N GLN A 85 23.37 1.44 -11.11
CA GLN A 85 24.77 1.89 -11.27
C GLN A 85 25.19 2.13 -12.72
N ASN A 86 25.16 1.10 -13.56
CA ASN A 86 25.47 1.21 -15.00
C ASN A 86 24.25 0.91 -15.89
N LEU A 87 23.14 0.55 -15.26
CA LEU A 87 21.82 0.38 -15.86
C LEU A 87 20.82 1.24 -15.08
N HIS A 88 20.26 2.25 -15.75
CA HIS A 88 19.35 3.22 -15.12
C HIS A 88 17.95 3.11 -15.72
N LEU A 89 16.95 3.36 -14.87
CA LEU A 89 15.56 3.49 -15.29
C LEU A 89 15.28 4.96 -15.64
N CYS A 90 14.69 5.18 -16.80
CA CYS A 90 14.30 6.51 -17.28
C CYS A 90 12.85 6.47 -17.74
N TYR A 91 12.21 7.64 -17.79
CA TYR A 91 10.94 7.79 -18.48
C TYR A 91 11.17 7.78 -19.99
N ALA A 92 10.15 7.41 -20.77
CA ALA A 92 10.22 7.34 -22.23
C ALA A 92 10.55 8.70 -22.87
N ASN A 93 10.25 9.81 -22.19
CA ASN A 93 10.63 11.17 -22.59
C ASN A 93 12.12 11.50 -22.37
N GLY A 94 12.90 10.57 -21.80
CA GLY A 94 14.33 10.71 -21.54
C GLY A 94 14.70 11.32 -20.18
N SER A 95 13.72 11.77 -19.39
CA SER A 95 13.96 12.24 -18.02
C SER A 95 14.30 11.07 -17.08
N GLU A 96 15.14 11.35 -16.07
CA GLU A 96 15.54 10.36 -15.08
C GLU A 96 14.36 10.04 -14.14
N VAL A 97 14.22 8.76 -13.79
CA VAL A 97 13.24 8.32 -12.81
C VAL A 97 13.84 8.45 -11.42
N ASP A 98 13.15 9.18 -10.54
CA ASP A 98 13.52 9.24 -9.12
C ASP A 98 13.15 7.92 -8.43
N ILE A 99 14.15 7.04 -8.30
CA ILE A 99 14.04 5.74 -7.64
C ILE A 99 14.20 5.92 -6.13
N LEU A 100 13.19 5.43 -5.40
CA LEU A 100 13.21 5.38 -3.94
C LEU A 100 13.92 4.13 -3.46
N ASN A 101 14.72 4.25 -2.40
CA ASN A 101 15.20 3.07 -1.69
C ASN A 101 14.02 2.33 -1.01
N ILE A 102 14.24 1.05 -0.66
CA ILE A 102 13.20 0.20 -0.08
C ILE A 102 12.59 0.82 1.17
N ASP A 103 13.41 1.38 2.08
CA ASP A 103 12.92 1.91 3.35
C ASP A 103 12.11 3.19 3.16
N GLN A 104 12.45 4.04 2.19
CA GLN A 104 11.67 5.22 1.80
C GLN A 104 10.31 4.79 1.25
N ALA A 105 10.30 3.88 0.27
CA ALA A 105 9.06 3.37 -0.32
C ALA A 105 8.17 2.70 0.75
N PHE A 106 8.74 1.84 1.59
CA PHE A 106 8.02 1.19 2.68
C PHE A 106 7.43 2.18 3.68
N ASN A 107 8.23 3.12 4.17
CA ASN A 107 7.77 4.08 5.18
C ASN A 107 6.72 5.04 4.65
N ALA A 108 6.77 5.37 3.36
CA ALA A 108 5.78 6.22 2.72
C ALA A 108 4.45 5.49 2.47
N LEU A 109 4.48 4.21 2.11
CA LEU A 109 3.32 3.44 1.66
C LEU A 109 2.67 2.54 2.72
N LYS A 110 3.34 2.30 3.86
CA LYS A 110 2.78 1.45 4.93
C LYS A 110 1.48 2.01 5.50
N GLN A 111 0.59 1.11 5.91
CA GLN A 111 -0.62 1.49 6.65
C GLN A 111 -0.22 2.07 8.01
N ARG A 112 -0.90 3.12 8.47
CA ARG A 112 -0.61 3.79 9.77
C ARG A 112 -1.42 3.14 10.91
N PRO A 113 -0.86 2.18 11.68
CA PRO A 113 -1.66 1.36 12.59
C PRO A 113 -2.09 2.13 13.85
N ALA A 114 -1.31 3.14 14.26
CA ALA A 114 -1.65 3.98 15.41
C ALA A 114 -2.96 4.76 15.22
N THR A 115 -3.42 4.98 13.97
CA THR A 115 -4.71 5.63 13.74
C THR A 115 -5.90 4.80 14.24
N TYR A 116 -5.73 3.49 14.44
CA TYR A 116 -6.77 2.64 15.03
C TYR A 116 -6.91 2.81 16.54
N LEU A 117 -5.98 3.48 17.22
CA LEU A 117 -6.14 3.81 18.64
C LEU A 117 -7.24 4.86 18.87
N TRP A 118 -7.64 5.59 17.83
CA TRP A 118 -8.79 6.51 17.90
C TRP A 118 -10.15 5.80 18.07
N TYR A 119 -10.21 4.46 18.03
CA TYR A 119 -11.40 3.71 18.47
C TYR A 119 -11.44 3.50 19.98
N LEU A 120 -10.34 3.71 20.72
CA LEU A 120 -10.31 3.52 22.16
C LEU A 120 -11.31 4.41 22.92
N PRO A 121 -11.61 5.67 22.54
CA PRO A 121 -12.66 6.45 23.20
C PRO A 121 -14.06 5.82 23.10
N LEU A 122 -14.32 4.95 22.11
CA LEU A 122 -15.57 4.17 22.05
C LEU A 122 -15.69 3.19 23.22
N SER A 123 -14.61 2.95 23.97
CA SER A 123 -14.61 2.16 25.21
C SER A 123 -15.55 2.70 26.29
N ILE A 124 -15.81 4.01 26.29
CA ILE A 124 -16.61 4.70 27.32
C ILE A 124 -18.12 4.59 27.04
N LEU A 125 -18.52 4.03 25.89
CA LEU A 125 -19.93 3.94 25.50
C LEU A 125 -20.74 3.02 26.42
N GLN A 126 -21.87 3.55 26.89
CA GLN A 126 -22.88 2.84 27.66
C GLN A 126 -24.22 2.86 26.90
N LEU A 127 -24.86 1.70 26.75
CA LEU A 127 -26.22 1.62 26.23
C LEU A 127 -27.20 1.73 27.38
N ASN A 128 -28.07 2.73 27.31
CA ASN A 128 -29.15 2.91 28.27
C ASN A 128 -30.45 2.40 27.64
N ILE A 129 -31.02 1.35 28.21
CA ILE A 129 -32.32 0.80 27.84
C ILE A 129 -33.33 1.30 28.86
N THR A 130 -34.40 1.92 28.38
CA THR A 130 -35.47 2.46 29.22
C THR A 130 -36.76 1.76 28.86
N LYS A 131 -37.40 1.10 29.82
CA LYS A 131 -38.75 0.55 29.63
C LYS A 131 -39.76 1.56 30.16
N THR A 132 -40.77 1.85 29.33
CA THR A 132 -41.88 2.72 29.70
C THR A 132 -43.15 1.88 29.72
N GLU A 133 -43.85 1.88 30.85
CA GLU A 133 -45.11 1.18 31.04
C GLU A 133 -46.12 2.20 31.57
N ASN A 134 -47.29 2.31 30.91
CA ASN A 134 -48.33 3.31 31.21
C ASN A 134 -47.82 4.78 31.32
N GLY A 135 -46.86 5.17 30.47
CA GLY A 135 -46.31 6.53 30.45
C GLY A 135 -45.31 6.85 31.56
N TYR A 136 -45.01 5.89 32.45
CA TYR A 136 -44.00 6.01 33.48
C TYR A 136 -42.77 5.17 33.12
N THR A 137 -41.59 5.74 33.36
CA THR A 137 -40.31 5.02 33.24
C THR A 137 -40.16 4.07 34.41
N THR A 138 -40.27 2.76 34.17
CA THR A 138 -40.23 1.73 35.22
C THR A 138 -38.85 1.13 35.40
N ASP A 139 -38.09 0.92 34.31
CA ASP A 139 -36.74 0.34 34.37
C ASP A 139 -35.72 1.15 33.56
N LYS A 140 -34.53 1.33 34.12
CA LYS A 140 -33.36 1.87 33.43
C LYS A 140 -32.18 0.90 33.58
N THR A 141 -31.80 0.24 32.49
CA THR A 141 -30.64 -0.66 32.45
C THR A 141 -29.50 -0.01 31.68
N SER A 142 -28.30 0.00 32.24
CA SER A 142 -27.09 0.52 31.58
C SER A 142 -26.13 -0.63 31.30
N ILE A 143 -25.87 -0.92 30.02
CA ILE A 143 -24.96 -1.98 29.57
C ILE A 143 -23.68 -1.33 29.03
N PRO A 144 -22.49 -1.57 29.62
CA PRO A 144 -21.22 -1.01 29.15
C PRO A 144 -20.70 -1.77 27.93
N VAL A 145 -21.26 -1.51 26.75
CA VAL A 145 -20.84 -2.17 25.49
C VAL A 145 -19.52 -1.62 24.93
N GLY A 146 -19.13 -0.41 25.32
CA GLY A 146 -17.96 0.26 24.78
C GLY A 146 -16.67 -0.55 24.99
N LEU A 147 -16.50 -1.14 26.17
CA LEU A 147 -15.28 -1.88 26.55
C LEU A 147 -14.97 -3.07 25.64
N ALA A 148 -15.97 -3.67 24.99
CA ALA A 148 -15.75 -4.71 23.99
C ALA A 148 -15.50 -4.10 22.59
N ILE A 149 -16.29 -3.09 22.23
CA ILE A 149 -16.30 -2.50 20.88
C ILE A 149 -15.02 -1.71 20.60
N GLY A 150 -14.67 -0.75 21.46
CA GLY A 150 -13.53 0.16 21.24
C GLY A 150 -12.19 -0.58 21.18
N PRO A 151 -11.81 -1.29 22.26
CA PRO A 151 -10.59 -2.09 22.29
C PRO A 151 -10.57 -3.20 21.23
N GLY A 152 -11.67 -3.94 21.04
CA GLY A 152 -11.75 -5.01 20.05
C GLY A 152 -11.47 -4.54 18.63
N ILE A 153 -12.10 -3.43 18.21
CA ILE A 153 -11.86 -2.82 16.89
C ILE A 153 -10.43 -2.26 16.80
N ALA A 154 -9.96 -1.56 17.84
CA ALA A 154 -8.61 -0.98 17.84
C ALA A 154 -7.53 -2.05 17.70
N PHE A 155 -7.56 -3.08 18.55
CA PHE A 155 -6.59 -4.17 18.55
C PHE A 155 -6.67 -5.01 17.28
N GLY A 156 -7.88 -5.34 16.82
CA GLY A 156 -8.07 -6.12 15.59
C GLY A 156 -7.44 -5.43 14.38
N ASN A 157 -7.73 -4.14 14.18
CA ASN A 157 -7.16 -3.40 13.06
C ASN A 157 -5.65 -3.16 13.20
N LEU A 158 -5.17 -2.89 14.42
CA LEU A 158 -3.75 -2.74 14.70
C LEU A 158 -2.97 -4.02 14.33
N ALA A 159 -3.46 -5.18 14.74
CA ALA A 159 -2.85 -6.47 14.44
C ALA A 159 -2.82 -6.76 12.93
N VAL A 160 -3.96 -6.59 12.25
CA VAL A 160 -4.06 -6.81 10.80
C VAL A 160 -3.14 -5.86 10.02
N ALA A 161 -3.13 -4.57 10.35
CA ALA A 161 -2.28 -3.60 9.68
C ALA A 161 -0.79 -3.87 9.94
N SER A 162 -0.42 -4.27 11.15
CA SER A 162 0.97 -4.59 11.50
C SER A 162 1.46 -5.83 10.75
N ALA A 163 0.65 -6.89 10.71
CA ALA A 163 0.95 -8.09 9.95
C ALA A 163 1.05 -7.81 8.44
N ALA A 164 0.11 -7.04 7.88
CA ALA A 164 0.12 -6.63 6.49
C ALA A 164 1.36 -5.79 6.14
N ASN A 165 1.75 -4.85 7.01
CA ASN A 165 2.96 -4.04 6.82
C ASN A 165 4.24 -4.87 6.86
N LYS A 166 4.32 -5.85 7.79
CA LYS A 166 5.46 -6.77 7.83
C LYS A 166 5.59 -7.52 6.50
N LYS A 167 4.48 -8.09 6.01
CA LYS A 167 4.42 -8.82 4.74
C LYS A 167 4.79 -7.93 3.55
N PHE A 168 4.31 -6.68 3.52
CA PHE A 168 4.67 -5.71 2.49
C PHE A 168 6.17 -5.40 2.48
N ARG A 169 6.77 -5.14 3.66
CA ARG A 169 8.21 -4.91 3.77
C ARG A 169 9.02 -6.09 3.26
N THR A 170 8.66 -7.30 3.69
CA THR A 170 9.30 -8.54 3.22
C THR A 170 9.24 -8.65 1.70
N ASN A 171 8.07 -8.43 1.10
CA ASN A 171 7.90 -8.51 -0.35
C ASN A 171 8.73 -7.47 -1.12
N LEU A 172 8.87 -6.24 -0.61
CA LEU A 172 9.75 -5.23 -1.20
C LEU A 172 11.24 -5.60 -1.10
N VAL A 173 11.68 -6.11 0.06
CA VAL A 173 13.08 -6.49 0.29
C VAL A 173 13.47 -7.69 -0.58
N GLU A 174 12.65 -8.74 -0.59
CA GLU A 174 12.93 -9.98 -1.31
C GLU A 174 12.96 -9.79 -2.84
N ASN A 175 12.18 -8.83 -3.35
CA ASN A 175 12.08 -8.56 -4.78
C ASN A 175 12.85 -7.30 -5.21
N ASN A 176 13.71 -6.73 -4.38
CA ASN A 176 14.41 -5.49 -4.71
C ASN A 176 15.42 -5.69 -5.86
N LEU A 177 15.35 -4.82 -6.86
CA LEU A 177 16.30 -4.80 -7.98
C LEU A 177 17.46 -3.82 -7.76
N ILE A 178 17.35 -2.86 -6.85
CA ILE A 178 18.38 -1.84 -6.64
C ILE A 178 19.67 -2.52 -6.19
N GLY A 179 20.74 -2.33 -6.97
CA GLY A 179 22.05 -2.92 -6.75
C GLY A 179 22.20 -4.38 -7.19
N ARG A 180 21.16 -4.97 -7.81
CA ARG A 180 21.22 -6.35 -8.31
C ARG A 180 22.09 -6.41 -9.57
N THR A 181 23.06 -7.33 -9.55
CA THR A 181 23.81 -7.71 -10.75
C THR A 181 22.95 -8.62 -11.63
N ILE A 182 22.87 -8.30 -12.91
CA ILE A 182 22.16 -9.00 -13.97
C ILE A 182 23.22 -9.50 -14.93
N LYS A 183 23.48 -10.81 -14.90
CA LYS A 183 24.52 -11.42 -15.72
C LYS A 183 24.18 -11.31 -17.20
N LYS A 184 25.19 -11.38 -18.05
CA LYS A 184 25.00 -11.54 -19.50
C LYS A 184 24.00 -12.66 -19.82
N GLY A 185 22.96 -12.35 -20.61
CA GLY A 185 21.92 -13.30 -21.01
C GLY A 185 20.87 -13.60 -19.93
N GLU A 186 20.99 -13.04 -18.72
CA GLU A 186 20.06 -13.28 -17.62
C GLU A 186 18.79 -12.45 -17.79
N THR A 187 17.66 -13.06 -17.41
CA THR A 187 16.41 -12.34 -17.16
C THR A 187 16.15 -12.31 -15.65
N VAL A 188 15.96 -11.11 -15.11
CA VAL A 188 15.60 -10.91 -13.70
C VAL A 188 14.24 -10.23 -13.57
N PHE A 189 13.59 -10.50 -12.45
CA PHE A 189 12.32 -9.89 -12.08
C PHE A 189 12.44 -9.25 -10.72
N GLY A 190 11.69 -8.18 -10.50
CA GLY A 190 11.60 -7.58 -9.17
C GLY A 190 10.74 -6.33 -9.13
N LEU A 191 10.92 -5.58 -8.05
CA LEU A 191 10.15 -4.40 -7.68
C LEU A 191 11.08 -3.21 -7.46
N VAL A 192 10.59 -2.04 -7.85
CA VAL A 192 11.22 -0.74 -7.62
C VAL A 192 10.14 0.25 -7.20
N GLY A 193 10.42 1.07 -6.18
CA GLY A 193 9.58 2.22 -5.83
C GLY A 193 10.07 3.46 -6.58
N ILE A 194 9.16 4.20 -7.21
CA ILE A 194 9.49 5.43 -7.94
C ILE A 194 8.60 6.58 -7.50
N MET A 195 9.14 7.80 -7.50
CA MET A 195 8.34 9.01 -7.36
C MET A 195 7.67 9.32 -8.70
N SER A 196 6.35 9.18 -8.76
CA SER A 196 5.57 9.45 -9.96
C SER A 196 4.10 9.75 -9.64
N SER A 197 3.57 10.79 -10.28
CA SER A 197 2.15 11.16 -10.18
C SER A 197 1.29 10.52 -11.28
N ASN A 198 1.90 9.89 -12.27
CA ASN A 198 1.23 9.37 -13.47
C ASN A 198 1.78 7.99 -13.89
N TYR A 199 1.35 7.51 -15.07
CA TYR A 199 1.72 6.20 -15.63
C TYR A 199 2.54 6.42 -16.92
N GLU A 200 3.61 7.19 -16.80
CA GLU A 200 4.52 7.40 -17.93
C GLU A 200 5.22 6.10 -18.33
N GLY A 201 5.53 5.97 -19.62
CA GLY A 201 6.29 4.83 -20.11
C GLY A 201 7.70 4.82 -19.51
N LEU A 202 8.21 3.63 -19.23
CA LEU A 202 9.55 3.42 -18.69
C LEU A 202 10.47 2.79 -19.73
N GLN A 203 11.76 3.12 -19.65
CA GLN A 203 12.82 2.55 -20.47
C GLN A 203 14.09 2.37 -19.63
N LEU A 204 14.95 1.44 -20.05
CA LEU A 204 16.28 1.27 -19.50
C LEU A 204 17.32 1.96 -20.38
N LYS A 205 18.35 2.51 -19.74
CA LYS A 205 19.51 3.07 -20.42
C LYS A 205 20.79 2.52 -19.81
N THR A 206 21.70 2.04 -20.67
CA THR A 206 23.05 1.66 -20.22
C THR A 206 23.97 2.87 -20.28
N ASN A 207 24.72 3.12 -19.21
CA ASN A 207 25.79 4.11 -19.23
C ASN A 207 27.04 3.43 -19.80
N THR A 208 27.19 3.48 -21.13
CA THR A 208 28.46 3.15 -21.78
C THR A 208 29.45 4.28 -21.48
N ARG A 209 30.34 4.08 -20.50
CA ARG A 209 31.62 4.81 -20.53
C ARG A 209 32.36 4.33 -21.78
N LYS A 210 32.44 5.19 -22.80
CA LYS A 210 33.49 5.09 -23.82
C LYS A 210 34.84 5.37 -23.18
#